data_AF-A0A0N4UY31-F1
#
_entry.id   AF-A0A0N4UY31-F1
#
_cell.length_a   1.000
_cell.length_b   1.000
_cell.length_c   1.000
_cell.angle_alpha   90.00
_cell.angle_beta   90.00
_cell.angle_gamma   90.00
#
_symmetry.space_group_name_H-M   'P 1'
#
loop_
_entity.id
_entity.type
_entity.pdbx_description
1 polymer ?
#
loop_
_entity_poly.entity_id
_entity_poly.type
_entity_poly.pdbx_seq_one_letter_code
_entity_poly.pdbx_strand_id
1 'polypeptide(L)'
;MVSFNHRLGLSVDLDYSNGTEFANKIYGYLRANVTQLLYVCKQRRDFYLCMRDMYSSCVNQFYLLSLPGTTLTNVLDYVRVLAQLDFMCNAGFEEVVNQYGSLLGASNSQEYQKCQKDYGTSMGSKPEARCSNTNDFMKCAQQAFSKYCENKAAGWWICEDLRLSYANDCPDLRCNV
;
A
#
# COMPACT_ATOMS: atom_id res chain seq x y z
N MET A 1 19.37 -18.26 0.40
CA MET A 1 17.92 -17.97 0.59
C MET A 1 17.43 -17.21 -0.63
N VAL A 2 16.26 -17.55 -1.14
CA VAL A 2 15.67 -16.90 -2.32
C VAL A 2 14.96 -15.62 -1.89
N SER A 3 15.36 -14.47 -2.46
CA SER A 3 14.78 -13.15 -2.16
C SER A 3 13.29 -13.08 -2.52
N PHE A 4 12.53 -12.22 -1.83
CA PHE A 4 11.10 -11.98 -2.09
C PHE A 4 10.83 -11.76 -3.60
N ASN A 5 11.65 -10.93 -4.24
CA ASN A 5 11.57 -10.66 -5.68
C ASN A 5 11.73 -11.91 -6.53
N HIS A 6 12.76 -12.71 -6.28
CA HIS A 6 12.99 -13.93 -7.05
C HIS A 6 11.83 -14.92 -6.92
N ARG A 7 11.19 -15.00 -5.74
CA ARG A 7 9.99 -15.85 -5.56
C ARG A 7 8.79 -15.33 -6.34
N LEU A 8 8.67 -14.03 -6.56
CA LEU A 8 7.63 -13.44 -7.40
C LEU A 8 7.99 -13.46 -8.90
N GLY A 9 9.19 -13.89 -9.27
CA GLY A 9 9.69 -13.78 -10.65
C GLY A 9 10.04 -12.34 -11.05
N LEU A 10 10.24 -11.46 -10.06
CA LEU A 10 10.69 -10.09 -10.25
C LEU A 10 12.21 -10.03 -10.38
N SER A 11 12.71 -9.01 -11.09
CA SER A 11 14.14 -8.71 -11.08
C SER A 11 14.62 -8.50 -9.65
N VAL A 12 15.80 -9.04 -9.33
CA VAL A 12 16.43 -8.83 -8.03
C VAL A 12 16.80 -7.37 -7.80
N ASP A 13 16.92 -6.58 -8.87
CA ASP A 13 17.22 -5.15 -8.84
C ASP A 13 15.99 -4.28 -8.49
N LEU A 14 14.79 -4.86 -8.41
CA LEU A 14 13.57 -4.13 -8.02
C LEU A 14 13.47 -3.99 -6.49
N ASP A 15 14.32 -3.16 -5.92
CA ASP A 15 14.38 -2.93 -4.47
C ASP A 15 13.98 -1.49 -4.08
N TYR A 16 14.46 -1.03 -2.92
CA TYR A 16 14.20 0.31 -2.40
C TYR A 16 14.75 1.44 -3.30
N SER A 17 15.74 1.16 -4.15
CA SER A 17 16.31 2.12 -5.10
C SER A 17 15.37 2.37 -6.29
N ASN A 18 14.55 1.39 -6.65
CA ASN A 18 13.53 1.43 -7.71
C ASN A 18 12.10 1.19 -7.16
N GLY A 19 11.83 1.72 -5.96
CA GLY A 19 10.62 1.40 -5.20
C GLY A 19 9.29 1.69 -5.89
N THR A 20 9.18 2.74 -6.71
CA THR A 20 7.96 3.01 -7.49
C THR A 20 7.68 1.91 -8.51
N GLU A 21 8.72 1.42 -9.20
CA GLU A 21 8.56 0.31 -10.15
C GLU A 21 8.21 -1.00 -9.42
N PHE A 22 8.88 -1.27 -8.29
CA PHE A 22 8.55 -2.39 -7.43
C PHE A 22 7.07 -2.36 -7.00
N ALA A 23 6.58 -1.22 -6.49
CA ALA A 23 5.19 -1.06 -6.07
C ALA A 23 4.22 -1.31 -7.24
N ASN A 24 4.49 -0.76 -8.43
CA ASN A 24 3.69 -0.98 -9.63
C ASN A 24 3.61 -2.45 -10.03
N LYS A 25 4.71 -3.20 -9.94
CA LYS A 25 4.71 -4.64 -10.20
C LYS A 25 3.85 -5.39 -9.19
N ILE A 26 3.99 -5.09 -7.90
CA ILE A 26 3.16 -5.68 -6.83
C ILE A 26 1.68 -5.41 -7.07
N TYR A 27 1.29 -4.16 -7.33
CA TYR A 27 -0.11 -3.84 -7.66
C TYR A 27 -0.61 -4.61 -8.90
N GLY A 28 0.26 -4.89 -9.88
CA GLY A 28 -0.06 -5.75 -11.01
C GLY A 28 -0.48 -7.16 -10.58
N TYR A 29 0.26 -7.81 -9.68
CA TYR A 29 -0.11 -9.12 -9.13
C TYR A 29 -1.41 -9.06 -8.32
N LEU A 30 -1.55 -8.03 -7.47
CA LEU A 30 -2.72 -7.88 -6.60
C LEU A 30 -4.01 -7.64 -7.39
N ARG A 31 -3.92 -7.06 -8.59
CA ARG A 31 -5.07 -6.83 -9.48
C ARG A 31 -5.37 -8.00 -10.42
N ALA A 32 -4.51 -9.01 -10.51
CA ALA A 32 -4.66 -10.09 -11.47
C ALA A 32 -5.80 -11.05 -11.12
N ASN A 33 -5.76 -11.64 -9.92
CA ASN A 33 -6.81 -12.48 -9.34
C ASN A 33 -6.48 -12.83 -7.88
N VAL A 34 -7.46 -13.38 -7.17
CA VAL A 34 -7.29 -13.84 -5.77
C VAL A 34 -6.14 -14.84 -5.62
N THR A 35 -5.92 -15.73 -6.59
CA THR A 35 -4.79 -16.70 -6.53
C THR A 35 -3.43 -15.99 -6.51
N GLN A 36 -3.25 -14.95 -7.32
CA GLN A 36 -2.02 -14.14 -7.32
C GLN A 36 -1.89 -13.34 -6.02
N LEU A 37 -2.99 -12.80 -5.49
CA LEU A 37 -3.00 -12.17 -4.17
C LEU A 37 -2.52 -13.14 -3.08
N LEU A 38 -3.09 -14.35 -3.02
CA LEU A 38 -2.69 -15.40 -2.06
C LEU A 38 -1.20 -15.75 -2.21
N TYR A 39 -0.71 -15.81 -3.46
CA TYR A 39 0.69 -16.08 -3.73
C TYR A 39 1.60 -14.98 -3.19
N VAL A 40 1.28 -13.71 -3.45
CA VAL A 40 2.04 -12.56 -2.93
C VAL A 40 2.00 -12.54 -1.40
N CYS A 41 0.84 -12.81 -0.79
CA CYS A 41 0.71 -12.87 0.67
C CYS A 41 1.59 -13.96 1.28
N LYS A 42 1.66 -15.15 0.66
CA LYS A 42 2.58 -16.20 1.08
C LYS A 42 4.03 -15.73 1.01
N GLN A 43 4.45 -15.09 -0.09
CA GLN A 43 5.82 -14.59 -0.22
C GLN A 43 6.14 -13.49 0.80
N ARG A 44 5.18 -12.60 1.08
CA ARG A 44 5.34 -11.50 2.04
C ARG A 44 5.52 -12.03 3.46
N ARG A 45 4.79 -13.07 3.83
CA ARG A 45 4.96 -13.78 5.10
C ARG A 45 6.34 -14.43 5.19
N ASP A 46 6.76 -15.16 4.16
CA ASP A 46 8.05 -15.84 4.14
C ASP A 46 9.22 -14.83 4.19
N PHE A 47 9.08 -13.66 3.55
CA PHE A 47 10.04 -12.55 3.65
C PHE A 47 10.16 -12.02 5.08
N TYR A 48 9.04 -11.77 5.75
CA TYR A 48 9.05 -11.33 7.15
C TYR A 48 9.67 -12.37 8.08
N LEU A 49 9.31 -13.64 7.94
CA LEU A 49 9.87 -14.74 8.73
C LEU A 49 11.36 -14.96 8.51
N CYS A 50 11.89 -14.56 7.35
CA CYS A 50 13.31 -14.58 7.04
C CYS A 50 14.07 -13.47 7.77
N MET A 51 13.49 -12.27 7.88
CA MET A 51 14.14 -11.12 8.54
C MET A 51 13.92 -11.10 10.06
N ARG A 52 12.75 -11.56 10.52
CA ARG A 52 12.33 -11.57 11.92
C ARG A 52 12.54 -10.19 12.58
N ASP A 53 13.28 -10.16 13.67
CA ASP A 53 13.54 -8.97 14.49
C ASP A 53 14.30 -7.87 13.72
N MET A 54 14.96 -8.21 12.61
CA MET A 54 15.65 -7.24 11.77
C MET A 54 14.71 -6.49 10.82
N TYR A 55 13.45 -6.94 10.65
CA TYR A 55 12.56 -6.39 9.64
C TYR A 55 12.35 -4.89 9.80
N SER A 56 12.00 -4.42 11.01
CA SER A 56 11.76 -2.99 11.25
C SER A 56 13.02 -2.14 11.13
N SER A 57 14.20 -2.68 11.47
CA SER A 57 15.47 -1.96 11.32
C SER A 57 15.95 -1.87 9.87
N CYS A 58 15.59 -2.83 9.03
CA CYS A 58 16.05 -2.90 7.64
C CYS A 58 15.01 -2.39 6.63
N VAL A 59 13.72 -2.47 6.97
CA VAL A 59 12.59 -2.01 6.14
C VAL A 59 11.94 -0.81 6.83
N ASN A 60 12.73 0.24 7.05
CA ASN A 60 12.22 1.55 7.45
C ASN A 60 12.78 2.66 6.57
N GLN A 61 12.01 3.73 6.45
CA GLN A 61 12.34 4.84 5.55
C GLN A 61 13.67 5.53 5.91
N PHE A 62 14.01 5.67 7.20
CA PHE A 62 15.22 6.38 7.62
C PHE A 62 16.48 5.62 7.25
N TYR A 63 16.50 4.31 7.48
CA TYR A 63 17.61 3.44 7.08
C TYR A 63 17.74 3.40 5.56
N LEU A 64 16.65 3.14 4.84
CA LEU A 64 16.70 3.00 3.38
C LEU A 64 17.10 4.30 2.68
N LEU A 65 16.71 5.46 3.21
CA LEU A 65 17.17 6.77 2.70
C LEU A 65 18.65 7.05 2.97
N SER A 66 19.26 6.40 3.96
CA SER A 66 20.69 6.51 4.23
C SER A 66 21.55 5.74 3.23
N LEU A 67 20.94 4.83 2.46
CA LEU A 67 21.63 4.02 1.45
C LEU A 67 21.79 4.81 0.14
N PRO A 68 22.91 4.62 -0.60
CA PRO A 68 23.13 5.30 -1.86
C PRO A 68 22.16 4.81 -2.95
N GLY A 69 21.95 5.64 -3.97
CA GLY A 69 21.25 5.26 -5.21
C GLY A 69 19.73 5.28 -5.13
N THR A 70 19.13 5.89 -4.11
CA THR A 70 17.66 6.00 -3.99
C THR A 70 17.18 7.46 -3.90
N THR A 71 15.87 7.64 -4.02
CA THR A 71 15.18 8.93 -3.85
C THR A 71 14.14 8.81 -2.74
N LEU A 72 13.70 9.95 -2.20
CA LEU A 72 12.61 9.97 -1.23
C LEU A 72 11.36 9.25 -1.73
N THR A 73 10.99 9.48 -2.99
CA THR A 73 9.82 8.83 -3.60
C THR A 73 9.97 7.32 -3.66
N ASN A 74 11.11 6.81 -4.14
CA ASN A 74 11.32 5.37 -4.26
C ASN A 74 11.30 4.69 -2.89
N VAL A 75 11.96 5.25 -1.88
CA VAL A 75 11.92 4.67 -0.52
C VAL A 75 10.51 4.67 0.05
N LEU A 76 9.78 5.78 -0.08
CA LEU A 76 8.43 5.88 0.46
C LEU A 76 7.48 4.89 -0.24
N ASP A 77 7.53 4.78 -1.56
CA ASP A 77 6.68 3.84 -2.31
C ASP A 77 7.01 2.39 -1.96
N TYR A 78 8.29 2.07 -1.78
CA TYR A 78 8.75 0.73 -1.35
C TYR A 78 8.22 0.36 0.03
N VAL A 79 8.38 1.24 1.02
CA VAL A 79 7.92 0.98 2.39
C VAL A 79 6.38 0.94 2.46
N ARG A 80 5.70 1.83 1.74
CA ARG A 80 4.23 1.89 1.67
C ARG A 80 3.63 0.61 1.13
N VAL A 81 4.10 0.13 -0.02
CA VAL A 81 3.52 -1.09 -0.61
C VAL A 81 3.74 -2.31 0.29
N LEU A 82 4.86 -2.37 1.02
CA LEU A 82 5.10 -3.45 1.99
C LEU A 82 4.20 -3.35 3.24
N ALA A 83 3.81 -2.14 3.66
CA ALA A 83 2.84 -1.92 4.73
C ALA A 83 1.41 -2.28 4.27
N GLN A 84 1.03 -1.94 3.04
CA GLN A 84 -0.25 -2.35 2.44
C GLN A 84 -0.34 -3.86 2.32
N LEU A 85 0.73 -4.51 1.84
CA LEU A 85 0.79 -5.97 1.81
C LEU A 85 0.67 -6.58 3.21
N ASP A 86 1.24 -5.95 4.24
CA ASP A 86 1.08 -6.42 5.61
C ASP A 86 -0.37 -6.39 6.07
N PHE A 87 -1.07 -5.28 5.81
CA PHE A 87 -2.49 -5.15 6.12
C PHE A 87 -3.34 -6.14 5.32
N MET A 88 -3.24 -6.08 3.99
CA MET A 88 -4.03 -6.86 3.05
C MET A 88 -3.87 -8.37 3.26
N CYS A 89 -2.69 -8.82 3.66
CA CYS A 89 -2.42 -10.24 3.90
C CYS A 89 -2.69 -10.70 5.35
N ASN A 90 -3.05 -9.77 6.24
CA ASN A 90 -3.41 -10.07 7.63
C ASN A 90 -4.79 -9.48 7.99
N ALA A 91 -4.85 -8.34 8.67
CA ALA A 91 -6.10 -7.78 9.21
C ALA A 91 -7.14 -7.42 8.13
N GLY A 92 -6.70 -7.08 6.92
CA GLY A 92 -7.57 -6.78 5.78
C GLY A 92 -7.84 -7.98 4.87
N PHE A 93 -7.36 -9.17 5.23
CA PHE A 93 -7.40 -10.34 4.34
C PHE A 93 -8.81 -10.82 4.05
N GLU A 94 -9.64 -10.94 5.10
CA GLU A 94 -11.01 -11.42 4.94
C GLU A 94 -11.83 -10.52 4.00
N GLU A 95 -11.69 -9.21 4.14
CA GLU A 95 -12.37 -8.23 3.28
C GLU A 95 -11.91 -8.36 1.81
N VAL A 96 -10.60 -8.47 1.58
CA VAL A 96 -10.07 -8.50 0.21
C VAL A 96 -10.45 -9.78 -0.53
N VAL A 97 -10.49 -10.94 0.16
CA VAL A 97 -10.87 -12.20 -0.50
C VAL A 97 -12.37 -12.32 -0.72
N ASN A 98 -13.19 -11.84 0.22
CA ASN A 98 -14.65 -11.94 0.13
C ASN A 98 -15.24 -10.95 -0.88
N GLN A 99 -14.57 -9.83 -1.13
CA GLN A 99 -15.09 -8.73 -1.96
C GLN A 99 -14.12 -8.34 -3.09
N TYR A 100 -13.19 -9.21 -3.47
CA TYR A 100 -12.09 -8.92 -4.41
C TYR A 100 -12.54 -8.16 -5.67
N GLY A 101 -13.56 -8.66 -6.37
CA GLY A 101 -14.04 -8.05 -7.61
C GLY A 101 -14.57 -6.63 -7.40
N SER A 102 -15.26 -6.40 -6.28
CA SER A 102 -15.82 -5.10 -5.93
C SER A 102 -14.74 -4.10 -5.54
N LEU A 103 -13.78 -4.52 -4.70
CA LEU A 103 -12.63 -3.68 -4.32
C LEU A 103 -11.74 -3.34 -5.52
N LEU A 104 -11.50 -4.31 -6.40
CA LEU A 104 -10.79 -4.08 -7.65
C LEU A 104 -11.55 -3.09 -8.54
N GLY A 105 -12.87 -3.24 -8.67
CA GLY A 105 -13.73 -2.30 -9.38
C GLY A 105 -13.66 -0.89 -8.79
N ALA A 106 -13.77 -0.77 -7.46
CA ALA A 106 -13.67 0.50 -6.74
C ALA A 106 -12.32 1.18 -6.96
N SER A 107 -11.23 0.41 -6.96
CA SER A 107 -9.88 0.92 -7.22
C SER A 107 -9.69 1.49 -8.65
N ASN A 108 -10.56 1.11 -9.58
CA ASN A 108 -10.58 1.62 -10.95
C ASN A 108 -11.72 2.63 -11.19
N SER A 109 -12.53 2.94 -10.17
CA SER A 109 -13.65 3.88 -10.29
C SER A 109 -13.17 5.32 -10.53
N GLN A 110 -14.00 6.10 -11.22
CA GLN A 110 -13.73 7.52 -11.43
C GLN A 110 -13.70 8.28 -10.11
N GLU A 111 -14.54 7.89 -9.14
CA GLU A 111 -14.56 8.48 -7.80
C GLU A 111 -13.22 8.31 -7.09
N TYR A 112 -12.64 7.10 -7.08
CA TYR A 112 -11.34 6.88 -6.44
C TYR A 112 -10.20 7.57 -7.19
N GLN A 113 -10.20 7.52 -8.53
CA GLN A 113 -9.21 8.26 -9.34
C GLN A 113 -9.28 9.77 -9.09
N LYS A 114 -10.47 10.31 -8.86
CA LYS A 114 -10.65 11.71 -8.45
C LYS A 114 -10.01 11.96 -7.08
N CYS A 115 -10.23 11.09 -6.10
CA CYS A 115 -9.58 11.21 -4.79
C CYS A 115 -8.05 11.26 -4.90
N GLN A 116 -7.47 10.40 -5.74
CA GLN A 116 -6.02 10.38 -6.00
C GLN A 116 -5.55 11.68 -6.66
N LYS A 117 -6.29 12.20 -7.64
CA LYS A 117 -5.97 13.46 -8.33
C LYS A 117 -6.03 14.66 -7.40
N ASP A 118 -7.07 14.74 -6.58
CA ASP A 118 -7.26 15.82 -5.60
C ASP A 118 -6.14 15.79 -4.55
N TYR A 119 -5.76 14.60 -4.08
CA TYR A 119 -4.62 14.42 -3.19
C TYR A 119 -3.32 14.90 -3.83
N GLY A 120 -3.04 14.50 -5.08
CA GLY A 120 -1.85 14.94 -5.81
C GLY A 120 -1.78 16.47 -5.98
N THR A 121 -2.93 17.10 -6.24
CA THR A 121 -3.04 18.56 -6.37
C THR A 121 -2.81 19.26 -5.02
N SER A 122 -3.36 18.70 -3.93
CA SER A 122 -3.19 19.22 -2.57
C SER A 122 -1.74 19.09 -2.11
N MET A 123 -1.09 17.97 -2.40
CA MET A 123 0.33 17.75 -2.11
C MET A 123 1.26 18.63 -2.94
N GLY A 124 0.88 18.95 -4.19
CA GLY A 124 1.65 19.86 -5.04
C GLY A 124 1.56 21.33 -4.60
N SER A 125 0.46 21.72 -3.96
CA SER A 125 0.22 23.11 -3.52
C SER A 125 0.59 23.37 -2.06
N LYS A 126 0.36 22.41 -1.16
CA LYS A 126 0.61 22.50 0.29
C LYS A 126 1.26 21.22 0.82
N PRO A 127 2.51 20.92 0.42
CA PRO A 127 3.20 19.69 0.86
C PRO A 127 3.42 19.63 2.37
N GLU A 128 3.51 20.77 3.06
CA GLU A 128 3.63 20.88 4.52
C GLU A 128 2.36 20.41 5.26
N ALA A 129 1.20 20.48 4.61
CA ALA A 129 -0.07 20.00 5.14
C ALA A 129 -0.28 18.49 4.89
N ARG A 130 0.79 17.72 4.66
CA ARG A 130 0.76 16.30 4.27
C ARG A 130 -0.28 15.49 5.04
N CYS A 131 -0.23 15.49 6.38
CA CYS A 131 -1.13 14.65 7.17
C CYS A 131 -2.60 15.06 7.07
N SER A 132 -2.89 16.36 6.91
CA SER A 132 -4.25 16.82 6.62
C SER A 132 -4.69 16.36 5.23
N ASN A 133 -3.83 16.55 4.22
CA ASN A 133 -4.13 16.13 2.84
C ASN A 133 -4.35 14.62 2.75
N THR A 134 -3.55 13.82 3.47
CA THR A 134 -3.71 12.36 3.54
C THR A 134 -5.01 11.97 4.22
N ASN A 135 -5.40 12.65 5.31
CA ASN A 135 -6.67 12.42 5.98
C ASN A 135 -7.87 12.70 5.06
N ASP A 136 -7.81 13.77 4.27
CA ASP A 136 -8.84 14.10 3.29
C ASP A 136 -8.90 13.07 2.15
N PHE A 137 -7.73 12.61 1.69
CA PHE A 137 -7.64 11.51 0.71
C PHE A 137 -8.27 10.22 1.25
N MET A 138 -7.96 9.83 2.48
CA MET A 138 -8.52 8.63 3.13
C MET A 138 -10.04 8.71 3.23
N LYS A 139 -10.60 9.86 3.67
CA LYS A 139 -12.05 10.06 3.74
C LYS A 139 -12.71 9.96 2.37
N CYS A 140 -12.10 10.55 1.34
CA CYS A 140 -12.59 10.45 -0.03
C CYS A 140 -12.58 9.01 -0.52
N ALA A 141 -11.47 8.29 -0.34
CA ALA A 141 -11.32 6.89 -0.73
C ALA A 141 -12.33 5.98 -0.01
N GLN A 142 -12.50 6.17 1.30
CA GLN A 142 -13.47 5.46 2.11
C GLN A 142 -14.90 5.61 1.55
N GLN A 143 -15.30 6.83 1.20
CA GLN A 143 -16.62 7.09 0.61
C GLN A 143 -16.76 6.44 -0.77
N ALA A 144 -15.72 6.55 -1.61
CA ALA A 144 -15.71 5.96 -2.94
C ALA A 144 -15.90 4.43 -2.88
N PHE A 145 -15.15 3.75 -2.01
CA PHE A 145 -15.24 2.30 -1.86
C PHE A 145 -16.55 1.85 -1.19
N SER A 146 -17.01 2.56 -0.16
CA SER A 146 -18.30 2.26 0.49
C SER A 146 -19.45 2.33 -0.50
N LYS A 147 -19.45 3.36 -1.36
CA LYS A 147 -20.47 3.58 -2.38
C LYS A 147 -20.38 2.54 -3.50
N TYR A 148 -19.18 2.32 -4.04
CA TYR A 148 -18.99 1.41 -5.18
C TYR A 148 -19.34 -0.03 -4.82
N CYS A 149 -18.89 -0.48 -3.65
CA CYS A 149 -19.13 -1.86 -3.20
C CYS A 149 -20.47 -2.05 -2.49
N GLU A 150 -21.24 -0.97 -2.28
CA GLU A 150 -22.45 -0.95 -1.46
C GLU A 150 -22.25 -1.60 -0.07
N ASN A 151 -21.02 -1.47 0.47
CA ASN A 151 -20.61 -2.11 1.71
C ASN A 151 -19.62 -1.22 2.49
N LYS A 152 -19.98 -0.86 3.72
CA LYS A 152 -19.12 -0.05 4.61
C LYS A 152 -17.79 -0.73 4.93
N ALA A 153 -17.75 -2.06 4.97
CA ALA A 153 -16.53 -2.80 5.22
C ALA A 153 -15.47 -2.56 4.13
N ALA A 154 -15.89 -2.37 2.87
CA ALA A 154 -14.99 -1.98 1.78
C ALA A 154 -14.39 -0.58 1.99
N GLY A 155 -15.20 0.36 2.52
CA GLY A 155 -14.73 1.69 2.89
C GLY A 155 -13.74 1.67 4.05
N TRP A 156 -14.05 0.90 5.10
CA TRP A 156 -13.13 0.69 6.22
C TRP A 156 -11.81 0.10 5.73
N TRP A 157 -11.88 -0.92 4.86
CA TRP A 157 -10.71 -1.61 4.33
C TRP A 157 -9.75 -0.66 3.60
N ILE A 158 -10.24 0.14 2.63
CA ILE A 158 -9.36 1.07 1.91
C ILE A 158 -8.83 2.17 2.83
N CYS A 159 -9.62 2.58 3.82
CA CYS A 159 -9.16 3.56 4.78
C CYS A 159 -7.99 3.01 5.60
N GLU A 160 -8.08 1.79 6.12
CA GLU A 160 -7.02 1.17 6.92
C GLU A 160 -5.77 0.88 6.08
N ASP A 161 -5.94 0.42 4.84
CA ASP A 161 -4.83 0.22 3.89
C ASP A 161 -4.02 1.52 3.68
N LEU A 162 -4.73 2.62 3.45
CA LEU A 162 -4.11 3.94 3.33
C LEU A 162 -3.53 4.43 4.66
N ARG A 163 -4.26 4.29 5.77
CA ARG A 163 -3.81 4.72 7.12
C ARG A 163 -2.45 4.10 7.46
N LEU A 164 -2.31 2.80 7.24
CA LEU A 164 -1.09 2.05 7.53
C LEU A 164 0.05 2.43 6.58
N SER A 165 -0.24 2.71 5.32
CA SER A 165 0.74 3.21 4.35
C SER A 165 1.39 4.53 4.80
N TYR A 166 0.62 5.42 5.41
CA TYR A 166 1.09 6.74 5.83
C TYR A 166 1.41 6.84 7.33
N ALA A 167 1.27 5.76 8.10
CA ALA A 167 1.39 5.79 9.57
C ALA A 167 2.76 6.29 10.08
N ASN A 168 3.84 6.01 9.36
CA ASN A 168 5.19 6.49 9.72
C ASN A 168 5.33 8.01 9.55
N ASP A 169 4.62 8.60 8.58
CA ASP A 169 4.63 10.03 8.33
C ASP A 169 3.57 10.76 9.19
N CYS A 170 2.45 10.09 9.45
CA CYS A 170 1.23 10.66 10.01
C CYS A 170 0.58 9.69 11.01
N PRO A 171 1.08 9.63 12.26
CA PRO A 171 0.65 8.63 13.25
C PRO A 171 -0.78 8.81 13.76
N ASP A 172 -1.34 10.02 13.63
CA ASP A 172 -2.67 10.37 14.15
C ASP A 172 -3.80 10.16 13.13
N LEU A 173 -3.52 9.58 11.96
CA LEU A 173 -4.57 9.21 11.00
C LEU A 173 -5.52 8.18 11.61
N ARG A 174 -6.82 8.32 11.34
CA ARG A 174 -7.88 7.44 11.86
C ARG A 174 -8.90 7.13 10.77
N CYS A 175 -9.43 5.93 10.82
CA CYS A 175 -10.56 5.51 10.02
C CYS A 175 -11.81 5.54 10.90
N ASN A 176 -12.86 6.16 10.38
CA ASN A 176 -14.17 6.13 11.02
C ASN A 176 -14.94 4.93 10.46
N VAL A 177 -15.83 4.33 11.25
CA VAL A 177 -16.65 3.17 10.85
C VAL A 177 -18.08 3.62 10.58
#